data_AF-A0A821IZR7-F1
#
_entry.id   AF-A0A821IZR7-F1
#
_cell.length_a   1.000
_cell.length_b   1.000
_cell.length_c   1.000
_cell.angle_alpha   90.00
_cell.angle_beta   90.00
_cell.angle_gamma   90.00
#
_symmetry.space_group_name_H-M   'P 1'
#
loop_
_entity.id
_entity.type
_entity.pdbx_description
1 polymer ?
#
loop_
_entity_poly.entity_id
_entity_poly.type
_entity_poly.pdbx_seq_one_letter_code
_entity_poly.pdbx_strand_id
1 'polypeptide(L)' 'IRELISATDAIYAKQFEEFFIGLEGSFGAFHLSPRTINSSFIGKIVCVEGI' A
#
# COMPACT_ATOMS: atom_id res chain seq x y z
N ILE A 1 -8.92 8.62 -5.15
CA ILE A 1 -9.79 7.67 -4.39
C ILE A 1 -10.89 8.40 -3.64
N ARG A 2 -10.59 9.39 -2.77
CA ARG A 2 -11.62 10.15 -2.06
C ARG A 2 -12.70 10.76 -2.97
N GLU A 3 -12.31 11.34 -4.11
CA GLU A 3 -13.27 11.87 -5.10
C GLU A 3 -14.15 10.77 -5.74
N LEU A 4 -13.57 9.59 -5.99
CA LEU A 4 -14.29 8.44 -6.55
C LEU A 4 -15.28 7.85 -5.54
N ILE A 5 -14.86 7.77 -4.28
CA ILE A 5 -15.73 7.39 -3.15
C ILE A 5 -16.82 8.44 -2.98
N SER A 6 -16.51 9.74 -3.02
CA SER A 6 -17.51 10.81 -2.90
C SER A 6 -18.51 10.87 -4.05
N ALA A 7 -18.12 10.45 -5.25
CA ALA A 7 -19.00 10.33 -6.40
C ALA A 7 -19.95 9.11 -6.29
N THR A 8 -19.51 8.06 -5.58
CA THR A 8 -20.30 6.83 -5.39
C THR A 8 -21.19 6.92 -4.14
N ASP A 9 -20.61 7.38 -3.02
CA ASP A 9 -21.26 7.55 -1.72
C ASP A 9 -20.62 8.71 -0.93
N ALA A 10 -21.34 9.84 -0.89
CA ALA A 10 -20.90 11.04 -0.18
C ALA A 10 -21.01 10.94 1.35
N ILE A 11 -21.82 10.01 1.88
CA ILE A 11 -21.99 9.79 3.32
C ILE A 11 -20.77 9.04 3.85
N TYR A 12 -20.37 7.98 3.14
CA TYR A 12 -19.17 7.21 3.47
C TYR A 12 -17.90 8.07 3.35
N ALA A 13 -17.82 8.93 2.34
CA ALA A 13 -16.69 9.87 2.17
C ALA A 13 -16.55 10.92 3.30
N LYS A 14 -17.60 11.17 4.08
CA LYS A 14 -17.58 12.10 5.23
C LYS A 14 -17.25 11.42 6.56
N GLN A 15 -17.39 10.10 6.66
CA GLN A 15 -17.10 9.36 7.89
C GLN A 15 -15.61 9.14 8.13
N PHE A 16 -14.78 9.20 7.09
CA PHE A 16 -13.34 8.97 7.17
C PHE A 16 -12.56 10.17 6.66
N GLU A 17 -11.54 10.59 7.41
CA GLU A 17 -10.69 11.74 7.08
C GLU A 17 -9.70 11.43 5.96
N GLU A 18 -9.11 10.22 6.00
CA GLU A 18 -8.17 9.70 5.00
C GLU A 18 -8.50 8.25 4.61
N PHE A 19 -8.25 7.93 3.35
CA PHE A 19 -8.44 6.59 2.80
C PHE A 19 -7.09 5.99 2.41
N PHE A 20 -6.77 4.83 2.96
CA PHE A 20 -5.60 4.05 2.61
C PHE A 20 -5.98 2.91 1.67
N ILE A 21 -5.07 2.55 0.79
CA ILE A 21 -5.22 1.39 -0.11
C ILE A 21 -4.15 0.35 0.21
N GLY A 22 -4.58 -0.91 0.27
CA GLY A 22 -3.66 -2.03 0.27
C GLY A 22 -3.10 -2.24 -1.13
N LEU A 23 -1.82 -2.56 -1.21
CA LEU A 23 -1.17 -3.00 -2.45
C LEU A 23 -0.88 -4.48 -2.33
N GLU A 24 -1.45 -5.28 -3.23
CA GLU A 24 -1.24 -6.72 -3.32
C GLU A 24 -0.87 -7.07 -4.77
N GLY A 25 0.09 -7.98 -4.94
CA GLY A 25 0.53 -8.42 -6.27
C GLY A 25 1.95 -8.99 -6.27
N SER A 26 2.48 -9.26 -7.46
CA SER A 26 3.88 -9.69 -7.61
C SER A 26 4.79 -8.46 -7.70
N PHE A 27 5.65 -8.29 -6.69
CA PHE A 27 6.59 -7.17 -6.61
C PHE A 27 7.93 -7.44 -7.32
N GLY A 28 8.07 -8.60 -7.99
CA GLY A 28 9.23 -8.95 -8.81
C GLY A 28 10.56 -8.80 -8.06
N ALA A 29 11.44 -7.92 -8.54
CA ALA A 29 12.74 -7.66 -7.91
C ALA A 29 12.66 -7.04 -6.50
N PHE A 30 11.49 -6.56 -6.08
CA PHE A 30 11.21 -6.03 -4.74
C PHE A 30 10.57 -7.07 -3.81
N HIS A 31 10.52 -8.32 -4.24
CA HIS A 31 10.21 -9.46 -3.41
C HIS A 31 11.48 -9.90 -2.67
N LEU A 32 11.55 -9.61 -1.37
CA LEU A 32 12.77 -9.73 -0.59
C LEU A 32 12.57 -10.67 0.60
N SER A 33 13.68 -11.27 1.04
CA SER A 33 13.75 -11.88 2.37
C SER A 33 14.16 -10.84 3.42
N PRO A 34 13.85 -11.05 4.72
CA PRO A 34 14.35 -10.22 5.82
C PRO A 34 15.88 -10.06 5.83
N ARG A 35 16.63 -11.04 5.28
CA ARG A 35 18.09 -11.00 5.19
C ARG A 35 18.62 -10.10 4.07
N THR A 36 17.83 -9.90 3.01
CA THR A 36 18.24 -9.15 1.81
C THR A 36 17.81 -7.68 1.83
N ILE A 37 16.98 -7.27 2.80
CA ILE A 37 16.57 -5.87 2.93
C ILE A 37 17.74 -5.03 3.44
N ASN A 38 17.99 -3.89 2.79
CA ASN A 38 19.04 -2.94 3.12
C ASN A 38 18.57 -1.50 2.90
N SER A 39 19.39 -0.52 3.26
CA SER A 39 19.05 0.91 3.20
C SER A 39 18.69 1.41 1.79
N SER A 40 19.07 0.71 0.73
CA SER A 40 18.72 1.07 -0.66
C SER A 40 17.21 0.94 -0.97
N PHE A 41 16.45 0.30 -0.09
CA PHE A 41 14.99 0.13 -0.22
C PHE A 41 14.17 1.15 0.59
N ILE A 42 14.81 2.09 1.30
CA ILE A 42 14.09 3.17 2.00
C ILE A 42 13.30 4.01 0.98
N GLY A 43 12.03 4.26 1.27
CA GLY A 43 11.11 4.98 0.38
C GLY A 43 10.57 4.14 -0.79
N LYS A 44 10.84 2.84 -0.84
CA LYS A 44 10.28 1.91 -1.83
C LYS A 44 9.24 1.00 -1.22
N ILE A 45 8.27 0.59 -2.03
CA ILE A 45 7.30 -0.45 -1.66
C ILE A 45 7.95 -1.80 -1.98
N VAL A 46 8.10 -2.63 -0.97
CA VAL A 46 8.71 -3.96 -1.07
C VAL A 46 7.79 -5.01 -0.45
N CYS A 47 7.84 -6.23 -0.98
CA CYS A 47 7.19 -7.39 -0.38
C CYS A 47 8.24 -8.18 0.38
N VAL A 48 7.96 -8.50 1.65
CA VAL A 48 8.89 -9.26 2.49
C VAL A 48 8.20 -10.54 2.95
N GLU A 49 8.85 -11.67 2.73
CA GLU A 49 8.36 -12.98 3.16
C GLU A 49 9.32 -13.63 4.15
N GLY A 50 8.77 -14.16 5.24
CA GLY A 50 9.51 -14.79 6.34
C GLY A 50 8.57 -15.16 7.48
N ILE A 51 9.08 -15.90 8.46
CA ILE A 51 8.34 -16.27 9.69
C ILE A 51 8.46 -15.20 10.76
#